data_AF-T1ALN0-F1
#
_entry.id   AF-T1ALN0-F1
#
_cell.length_a   1.000
_cell.length_b   1.000
_cell.length_c   1.000
_cell.angle_alpha   90.00
_cell.angle_beta   90.00
_cell.angle_gamma   90.00
#
_symmetry.space_group_name_H-M   'P 1'
#
loop_
_entity.id
_entity.type
_entity.pdbx_description
1 polymer ?
#
loop_
_entity_poly.entity_id
_entity_poly.type
_entity_poly.pdbx_seq_one_letter_code
_entity_poly.pdbx_strand_id
1 'polypeptide(L)'
;MFIDARKLGTMVDRTHRELTDADLAKIAGTYHAWRGDSPESRHSGGACPGMLEAGGRDPAAKESRHSRESGNPVSYEDIPGFCKSATLDDIRKHGHV
;
A
#
# COMPACT_ATOMS: atom_id res chain seq x y z
N MET A 1 12.59 5.05 -0.07
CA MET A 1 12.00 4.41 -1.27
C MET A 1 11.41 5.50 -2.16
N PHE A 2 11.54 5.38 -3.48
CA PHE A 2 10.93 6.29 -4.45
C PHE A 2 9.86 5.54 -5.27
N ILE A 3 8.75 6.22 -5.58
CA ILE A 3 7.66 5.72 -6.45
C ILE A 3 7.35 6.80 -7.51
N ASP A 4 7.40 6.42 -8.79
CA ASP A 4 6.99 7.22 -9.93
C ASP A 4 5.55 6.86 -10.35
N ALA A 5 4.59 7.63 -9.86
CA ALA A 5 3.18 7.51 -10.23
C ALA A 5 2.79 8.36 -11.44
N ARG A 6 3.72 9.03 -12.14
CA ARG A 6 3.40 9.99 -13.22
C ARG A 6 2.73 9.34 -14.43
N LYS A 7 2.91 8.02 -14.59
CA LYS A 7 2.29 7.21 -15.65
C LYS A 7 0.95 6.57 -15.23
N LEU A 8 0.53 6.77 -13.98
CA LEU A 8 -0.74 6.26 -13.44
C LEU A 8 -1.85 7.31 -13.55
N GLY A 9 -3.08 6.87 -13.26
CA GLY A 9 -4.26 7.72 -13.26
C GLY A 9 -4.85 8.01 -14.64
N THR A 10 -6.06 8.55 -14.62
CA THR A 10 -6.82 8.92 -15.82
C THR A 10 -6.87 10.44 -15.94
N MET A 11 -6.76 10.94 -17.18
CA MET A 11 -6.86 12.37 -17.44
C MET A 11 -8.33 12.79 -17.37
N VAL A 12 -8.68 13.65 -16.41
CA VAL A 12 -10.06 14.12 -16.21
C VAL A 12 -10.31 15.47 -16.85
N ASP A 13 -9.26 16.29 -16.98
CA ASP A 13 -9.24 17.47 -17.83
C ASP A 13 -7.87 17.64 -18.48
N ARG A 14 -7.67 18.71 -19.26
CA ARG A 14 -6.41 18.96 -20.00
C ARG A 14 -5.15 18.95 -19.12
N THR A 15 -5.26 19.25 -17.83
CA THR A 15 -4.14 19.45 -16.90
C THR A 15 -4.19 18.55 -15.66
N HIS A 16 -5.34 18.01 -15.28
CA HIS A 16 -5.51 17.18 -14.09
C HIS A 16 -5.62 15.70 -14.45
N ARG A 17 -4.95 14.88 -13.63
CA ARG A 17 -5.12 13.42 -13.61
C ARG A 17 -5.64 12.99 -12.25
N GLU A 18 -6.61 12.09 -12.26
CA GLU A 18 -7.12 11.44 -11.05
C GLU A 18 -6.53 10.04 -10.93
N LEU A 19 -6.14 9.67 -9.72
CA LEU A 19 -5.71 8.31 -9.41
C LEU A 19 -6.95 7.48 -9.12
N THR A 20 -7.11 6.38 -9.84
CA THR A 20 -8.20 5.44 -9.59
C THR A 20 -7.94 4.62 -8.33
N ASP A 21 -8.96 3.98 -7.77
CA ASP A 21 -8.79 3.06 -6.63
C ASP A 21 -7.77 1.94 -6.93
N ALA A 22 -7.68 1.50 -8.19
CA ALA A 22 -6.69 0.52 -8.62
C ALA A 22 -5.26 1.08 -8.58
N ASP A 23 -5.07 2.34 -8.97
CA ASP A 23 -3.77 3.01 -8.87
C ASP A 23 -3.35 3.18 -7.41
N LEU A 24 -4.28 3.63 -6.56
CA LEU A 24 -4.07 3.76 -5.11
C LEU A 24 -3.73 2.42 -4.47
N ALA A 25 -4.47 1.36 -4.80
CA ALA A 25 -4.22 0.01 -4.31
C ALA A 25 -2.81 -0.49 -4.72
N LYS A 26 -2.40 -0.22 -5.96
CA LYS A 26 -1.05 -0.57 -6.44
C LYS A 26 0.04 0.18 -5.68
N ILE A 27 -0.10 1.49 -5.49
CA ILE A 27 0.87 2.30 -4.75
C ILE A 27 0.95 1.83 -3.29
N ALA A 28 -0.19 1.68 -2.62
CA ALA A 28 -0.27 1.26 -1.23
C ALA A 28 0.31 -0.16 -1.05
N GLY A 29 -0.06 -1.10 -1.91
CA GLY A 29 0.46 -2.46 -1.89
C GLY A 29 1.98 -2.51 -2.06
N THR A 30 2.52 -1.74 -2.99
CA THR A 30 3.97 -1.66 -3.21
C THR A 30 4.70 -1.09 -1.98
N TYR A 31 4.14 -0.06 -1.35
CA TYR A 31 4.70 0.53 -0.13
C TYR A 31 4.69 -0.45 1.05
N HIS A 32 3.56 -1.15 1.28
CA HIS A 32 3.45 -2.13 2.36
C HIS A 32 4.37 -3.33 2.15
N ALA A 33 4.48 -3.81 0.91
CA ALA A 33 5.45 -4.84 0.53
C ALA A 33 6.89 -4.40 0.85
N TRP A 34 7.27 -3.15 0.54
CA TRP A 34 8.60 -2.62 0.83
C TRP A 34 8.87 -2.46 2.33
N ARG A 35 7.85 -2.02 3.08
CA ARG A 35 7.94 -1.89 4.55
C ARG A 35 8.10 -3.23 5.27
N GLY A 36 7.71 -4.34 4.62
CA GLY A 36 7.53 -5.62 5.30
C GLY A 36 6.27 -5.66 6.18
N ASP A 37 5.39 -4.67 6.07
CA ASP A 37 4.10 -4.60 6.75
C ASP A 37 3.10 -5.50 6.02
N SER A 38 3.35 -6.81 6.00
CA SER A 38 2.32 -7.76 5.58
C SER A 38 1.16 -7.66 6.57
N PRO A 39 -0.11 -7.60 6.14
CA PRO A 39 -1.25 -7.62 7.06
C PRO A 39 -1.24 -8.87 7.98
N GLU A 40 -0.50 -9.91 7.63
CA GLU A 40 -0.28 -11.12 8.44
C GLU A 40 0.72 -10.92 9.60
N SER A 41 1.64 -9.94 9.50
CA SER A 41 2.61 -9.63 10.57
C SER A 41 1.96 -9.03 11.83
N ARG A 42 0.70 -8.59 11.74
CA ARG A 42 -0.06 -8.03 12.85
C ARG A 42 -0.63 -9.07 13.83
N HIS A 43 -0.32 -10.37 13.65
CA HIS A 43 -0.81 -11.45 14.53
C HIS A 43 0.22 -12.04 15.49
N SER A 44 1.37 -11.41 15.70
CA SER A 44 2.19 -11.68 16.89
C SER A 44 2.30 -10.42 17.75
N GLY A 45 1.27 -10.19 18.56
CA GLY A 45 1.38 -9.49 19.85
C GLY A 45 1.70 -8.00 19.79
N GLY A 46 0.67 -7.17 19.65
CA GLY A 46 0.78 -5.74 19.87
C GLY A 46 -0.54 -5.05 19.62
N ALA A 47 -1.42 -5.09 20.62
CA ALA A 47 -2.60 -4.24 20.66
C ALA A 47 -2.19 -2.79 20.38
N CYS A 48 -2.90 -2.10 19.49
CA CYS A 48 -2.82 -0.65 19.38
C CYS A 48 -3.19 -0.06 20.76
N PRO A 49 -2.29 0.62 21.49
CA PRO A 49 -2.69 1.31 22.69
C PRO A 49 -3.33 2.63 22.25
N GLY A 50 -4.66 2.65 22.14
CA GLY A 50 -5.35 3.92 21.87
C GLY A 50 -6.71 3.91 21.18
N MET A 51 -7.44 2.80 21.11
CA MET A 51 -8.85 2.88 20.71
C MET A 51 -9.74 2.12 21.69
N LEU A 52 -9.96 2.74 22.85
CA LEU A 52 -11.03 2.39 23.77
C LEU A 52 -12.35 2.93 23.17
N GLU A 53 -13.19 1.99 22.77
CA GLU A 53 -14.66 1.97 22.87
C GLU A 53 -15.50 3.06 22.20
N ALA A 54 -16.19 2.66 21.12
CA ALA A 54 -17.62 2.93 20.99
C ALA A 54 -18.29 1.64 20.50
N GLY A 55 -19.06 1.02 21.40
CA GLY A 55 -19.79 -0.21 21.16
C GLY A 55 -20.91 -0.05 20.13
N GLY A 56 -21.22 -1.16 19.47
CA GLY A 56 -22.35 -1.30 18.56
C GLY A 56 -22.31 -2.67 17.87
N ARG A 57 -22.77 -3.71 18.58
CA ARG A 57 -22.98 -5.04 18.01
C ARG A 57 -24.33 -5.07 17.33
N ASP A 58 -24.34 -5.06 15.99
CA ASP A 58 -25.49 -5.49 15.20
C ASP A 58 -25.33 -6.96 14.78
N PRO A 59 -26.18 -7.89 15.23
CA PRO A 59 -26.09 -9.31 14.92
C PRO A 59 -27.01 -9.67 13.74
N ALA A 60 -26.92 -9.00 12.59
CA ALA A 60 -27.74 -9.38 11.43
C ALA A 60 -27.27 -8.79 10.09
N ALA A 61 -26.15 -9.27 9.54
CA ALA A 61 -25.95 -9.24 8.10
C ALA A 61 -25.20 -10.51 7.69
N LYS A 62 -25.97 -11.42 7.09
CA LYS A 62 -25.53 -12.66 6.46
C LYS A 62 -24.86 -12.33 5.12
N GLU A 63 -24.05 -13.30 4.68
CA GLU A 63 -23.46 -13.45 3.34
C GLU A 63 -22.30 -12.51 3.02
N SER A 64 -21.16 -12.97 2.53
CA SER A 64 -20.77 -14.26 2.00
C SER A 64 -19.40 -14.63 2.60
N ARG A 65 -19.18 -15.92 2.84
CA ARG A 65 -17.83 -16.46 3.03
C ARG A 65 -17.13 -16.36 1.68
N HIS A 66 -16.66 -15.16 1.31
CA HIS A 66 -15.61 -15.07 0.31
C HIS A 66 -14.44 -15.85 0.90
N SER A 67 -14.18 -17.02 0.31
CA SER A 67 -12.95 -17.78 0.50
C SER A 67 -11.83 -16.77 0.67
N ARG A 68 -11.20 -16.76 1.84
CA ARG A 68 -9.95 -16.03 2.03
C ARG A 68 -8.96 -16.73 1.12
N GLU A 69 -8.92 -16.29 -0.13
CA GLU A 69 -7.88 -16.65 -1.07
C GLU A 69 -6.62 -16.08 -0.43
N SER A 70 -5.82 -16.99 0.13
CA SER A 70 -4.53 -16.67 0.75
C SER A 70 -3.67 -15.98 -0.29
N GLY A 71 -3.76 -14.65 -0.34
CA GLY A 71 -2.88 -13.82 -1.13
C GLY A 71 -1.47 -14.03 -0.60
N ASN A 72 -0.63 -14.67 -1.40
CA ASN A 72 0.79 -14.83 -1.14
C ASN A 72 1.37 -13.48 -0.63
N PRO A 73 2.14 -13.44 0.48
CA PRO A 73 2.79 -12.20 0.91
C PRO A 73 3.65 -11.67 -0.24
N VAL A 74 3.21 -10.54 -0.81
CA VAL A 74 3.90 -9.93 -1.95
C VAL A 74 5.20 -9.34 -1.43
N SER A 75 6.32 -10.03 -1.68
CA SER A 75 7.65 -9.48 -1.44
C SER A 75 7.89 -8.30 -2.38
N TYR A 76 8.58 -7.28 -1.88
CA TYR A 76 8.93 -6.12 -2.68
C TYR A 76 10.03 -6.41 -3.72
N GLU A 77 9.89 -5.82 -4.90
CA GLU A 77 10.91 -5.80 -5.96
C GLU A 77 10.97 -4.41 -6.63
N ASP A 78 12.16 -3.98 -7.04
CA ASP A 78 12.35 -2.73 -7.79
C ASP A 78 11.88 -2.88 -9.24
N ILE A 79 11.07 -1.94 -9.73
CA ILE A 79 10.49 -1.96 -11.08
C ILE A 79 10.94 -0.71 -11.85
N PRO A 80 11.68 -0.86 -12.98
CA PRO A 80 12.12 0.27 -13.80
C PRO A 80 10.97 1.20 -14.21
N GLY A 81 11.10 2.48 -13.87
CA GLY A 81 10.11 3.51 -14.19
C GLY A 81 8.86 3.50 -13.30
N PHE A 82 8.85 2.74 -12.21
CA PHE A 82 7.77 2.76 -11.22
C PHE A 82 8.27 2.83 -9.77
N CYS A 83 9.12 1.92 -9.29
CA CYS A 83 9.60 1.96 -7.90
C CYS A 83 11.08 1.58 -7.80
N LYS A 84 11.79 2.25 -6.88
CA LYS A 84 13.19 1.97 -6.58
C LYS A 84 13.49 2.19 -5.10
N SER A 85 14.17 1.22 -4.50
CA SER A 85 14.82 1.34 -3.21
C SER A 85 16.23 1.91 -3.42
N ALA A 86 16.41 3.20 -3.08
CA ALA A 86 17.70 3.87 -3.20
C ALA A 86 18.37 3.96 -1.83
N THR A 87 19.69 3.75 -1.80
CA THR A 87 20.51 3.97 -0.60
C THR A 87 20.87 5.45 -0.45
N LEU A 88 21.38 5.84 0.73
CA LEU A 88 21.85 7.22 0.96
C LEU A 88 22.98 7.62 0.01
N ASP A 89 23.84 6.67 -0.37
CA ASP A 89 24.95 6.94 -1.30
C ASP A 89 24.44 7.19 -2.72
N ASP A 90 23.38 6.48 -3.13
CA ASP A 90 22.75 6.73 -4.43
C ASP A 90 22.14 8.14 -4.47
N ILE A 91 21.43 8.54 -3.41
CA ILE A 91 20.83 9.88 -3.30
C ILE A 91 21.93 10.97 -3.38
N ARG A 92 23.07 10.79 -2.70
CA ARG A 92 24.20 11.73 -2.77
C ARG A 92 24.77 11.86 -4.18
N LYS A 93 24.94 10.75 -4.90
CA LYS A 93 25.45 10.74 -6.29
C LYS A 93 24.54 11.49 -7.26
N HIS A 94 23.25 11.56 -6.96
CA HIS A 94 22.27 12.29 -7.76
C HIS A 94 22.11 13.77 -7.36
N GLY A 95 22.87 14.27 -6.37
CA GLY A 95 22.79 15.66 -5.94
C GLY A 95 21.62 15.94 -4.99
N HIS A 96 21.21 14.94 -4.20
CA HIS A 96 20.12 15.02 -3.20
C HIS A 96 18.71 15.16 -3.77
N VAL A 97 18.50 14.68 -5.00
CA VAL A 97 17.17 14.56 -5.63
C VAL A 97 16.64 13.13 -5.56
#